data_AF-A0A4Y9M184-F1
#
_entry.id   AF-A0A4Y9M184-F1
#
_cell.length_a   1.000
_cell.length_b   1.000
_cell.length_c   1.000
_cell.angle_alpha   90.00
_cell.angle_beta   90.00
_cell.angle_gamma   90.00
#
_symmetry.space_group_name_H-M   'P 1'
#
loop_
_entity.id
_entity.type
_entity.pdbx_description
1 polymer ?
#
loop_
_entity_poly.entity_id
_entity_poly.type
_entity_poly.pdbx_seq_one_letter_code
_entity_poly.pdbx_strand_id
1 'polypeptide(L)'
;MLASVDPPEVQLAMNRTWHLPFRWVSDPDGERLAKPLGAWDEDASIFRPVVVAVAPDGRQVFRELSRDFTDRTDDEPVLAAVEQLGLDPVAAAGWEPEGVEPHPSKRAFRPASFIPYFRAIRFNTMALSERMVDDRDREQLVAEKEMAESFLAAFDEWRAEHPPDHS
;
A
#
# COMPACT_ATOMS: atom_id res chain seq x y z
N MET A 1 0.52 1.58 11.91
CA MET A 1 -0.93 1.29 11.95
C MET A 1 -1.45 1.44 10.54
N LEU A 2 -2.40 0.61 10.13
CA LEU A 2 -3.10 0.70 8.85
C LEU A 2 -4.55 1.13 9.11
N ALA A 3 -5.17 1.80 8.15
CA ALA A 3 -6.57 2.21 8.23
C ALA A 3 -7.23 2.08 6.85
N SER A 4 -8.49 1.66 6.84
CA SER A 4 -9.32 1.66 5.63
C SER A 4 -10.81 1.80 5.98
N VAL A 5 -11.65 1.96 4.96
CA VAL A 5 -13.11 1.90 5.09
C VAL A 5 -13.63 0.47 5.27
N ASP A 6 -12.78 -0.53 5.09
CA ASP A 6 -13.19 -1.93 5.18
C ASP A 6 -13.59 -2.30 6.62
N PRO A 7 -14.57 -3.19 6.78
CA PRO A 7 -14.93 -3.69 8.11
C PRO A 7 -13.83 -4.64 8.65
N PRO A 8 -13.76 -4.85 9.98
CA PRO A 8 -12.68 -5.61 10.62
C PRO A 8 -12.47 -7.01 10.05
N GLU A 9 -13.51 -7.72 9.63
CA GLU A 9 -13.42 -9.07 9.04
C GLU A 9 -12.67 -9.08 7.70
N VAL A 10 -12.83 -8.04 6.87
CA VAL A 10 -12.15 -7.89 5.59
C VAL A 10 -10.69 -7.50 5.84
N GLN A 11 -10.46 -6.57 6.77
CA GLN A 11 -9.11 -6.17 7.19
C GLN A 11 -8.35 -7.38 7.76
N LEU A 12 -8.99 -8.24 8.56
CA LEU A 12 -8.36 -9.42 9.13
C LEU A 12 -8.02 -10.46 8.06
N ALA A 13 -8.89 -10.62 7.07
CA ALA A 13 -8.61 -11.45 5.92
C ALA A 13 -7.41 -10.93 5.11
N MET A 14 -7.32 -9.61 4.88
CA MET A 14 -6.15 -8.97 4.26
C MET A 14 -4.88 -9.22 5.07
N ASN A 15 -4.95 -9.00 6.40
CA ASN A 15 -3.83 -9.19 7.31
C ASN A 15 -3.29 -10.62 7.28
N ARG A 16 -4.18 -11.63 7.28
CA ARG A 16 -3.81 -13.05 7.20
C ARG A 16 -3.30 -13.46 5.82
N THR A 17 -3.83 -12.86 4.75
CA THR A 17 -3.41 -13.17 3.37
C THR A 17 -2.01 -12.64 3.08
N TRP A 18 -1.68 -11.46 3.60
CA TRP A 18 -0.43 -10.74 3.30
C TRP A 18 0.54 -10.63 4.47
N HIS A 19 0.22 -11.29 5.59
CA HIS A 19 1.07 -11.41 6.78
C HIS A 19 1.54 -10.04 7.31
N LEU A 20 0.63 -9.06 7.32
CA LEU A 20 0.98 -7.68 7.63
C LEU A 20 1.25 -7.50 9.13
N PRO A 21 2.35 -6.84 9.53
CA PRO A 21 2.75 -6.75 10.93
C PRO A 21 2.09 -5.55 11.66
N PHE A 22 0.95 -5.05 11.19
CA PHE A 22 0.39 -3.79 11.67
C PHE A 22 -1.05 -3.93 12.14
N ARG A 23 -1.40 -3.18 13.18
CA ARG A 23 -2.78 -3.00 13.63
C ARG A 23 -3.60 -2.25 12.60
N TRP A 24 -4.86 -2.66 12.45
CA TRP A 24 -5.83 -2.01 11.58
C TRP A 24 -6.85 -1.18 12.37
N VAL A 25 -7.37 -0.15 11.70
CA VAL A 25 -8.52 0.63 12.14
C VAL A 25 -9.53 0.67 11.00
N SER A 26 -10.77 0.27 11.30
CA SER A 26 -11.91 0.43 10.40
C SER A 26 -12.53 1.81 10.59
N ASP A 27 -12.66 2.56 9.49
CA ASP A 27 -13.26 3.89 9.41
C ASP A 27 -14.23 3.98 8.22
N PRO A 28 -15.36 3.26 8.28
CA PRO A 28 -16.24 3.03 7.12
C PRO A 28 -16.83 4.31 6.51
N ASP A 29 -17.12 5.31 7.36
CA ASP A 29 -17.71 6.58 6.94
C ASP A 29 -16.67 7.71 6.79
N GLY A 30 -15.39 7.39 7.02
CA GLY A 30 -14.27 8.33 6.98
C GLY A 30 -14.24 9.37 8.11
N GLU A 31 -15.23 9.38 9.00
CA GLU A 31 -15.40 10.44 10.02
C GLU A 31 -14.29 10.43 11.07
N ARG A 32 -13.71 9.27 11.37
CA ARG A 32 -12.74 9.14 12.47
C ARG A 32 -11.33 9.50 12.04
N LEU A 33 -10.96 9.23 10.79
CA LEU A 33 -9.60 9.36 10.30
C LEU A 33 -9.56 10.03 8.92
N ALA A 34 -10.22 9.47 7.90
CA ALA A 34 -10.03 9.94 6.52
C ALA A 34 -10.37 11.42 6.33
N LYS A 35 -11.56 11.85 6.77
CA LYS A 35 -12.02 13.24 6.66
C LYS A 35 -11.18 14.21 7.50
N PRO A 36 -10.90 13.95 8.80
CA PRO A 36 -9.97 14.78 9.58
C PRO A 36 -8.57 14.91 8.97
N LEU A 37 -8.07 13.89 8.29
CA LEU A 37 -6.75 13.90 7.64
C LEU A 37 -6.77 14.56 6.25
N GLY A 38 -7.94 14.95 5.74
CA GLY A 38 -8.12 15.44 4.37
C GLY A 38 -7.82 14.36 3.31
N ALA A 39 -7.97 13.09 3.69
CA ALA A 39 -7.66 11.91 2.87
C ALA A 39 -8.94 11.17 2.43
N TRP A 40 -10.09 11.83 2.50
CA TRP A 40 -11.35 11.27 2.00
C TRP A 40 -11.52 11.57 0.50
N ASP A 41 -11.92 10.57 -0.26
CA ASP A 41 -12.39 10.72 -1.63
C ASP A 41 -13.93 10.69 -1.62
N GLU A 42 -14.57 11.82 -1.92
CA GLU A 42 -16.03 11.94 -1.87
C GLU A 42 -16.72 11.11 -2.95
N ASP A 43 -16.13 11.01 -4.14
CA ASP A 43 -16.73 10.33 -5.29
C ASP A 43 -16.65 8.81 -5.14
N ALA A 44 -15.50 8.31 -4.68
CA ALA A 44 -15.27 6.89 -4.47
C ALA A 44 -15.69 6.41 -3.07
N SER A 45 -15.91 7.33 -2.12
CA SER A 45 -16.20 7.03 -0.71
C SER A 45 -15.15 6.10 -0.07
N ILE A 46 -13.87 6.41 -0.31
CA ILE A 46 -12.72 5.63 0.19
C ILE A 46 -11.64 6.55 0.76
N PHE A 47 -10.66 5.93 1.44
CA PHE A 47 -9.38 6.58 1.70
C PHE A 47 -8.64 6.82 0.40
N ARG A 48 -8.31 8.09 0.15
CA ARG A 48 -7.13 8.42 -0.64
C ARG A 48 -5.90 8.00 0.17
N PRO A 49 -4.93 7.29 -0.42
CA PRO A 49 -3.77 6.84 0.32
C PRO A 49 -3.04 8.02 0.97
N VAL A 50 -2.66 7.85 2.24
CA VAL A 50 -1.96 8.86 3.02
C VAL A 50 -1.00 8.17 3.97
N VAL A 51 0.21 8.71 4.06
CA VAL A 51 1.23 8.29 5.02
C VAL A 51 1.44 9.44 6.00
N VAL A 52 1.32 9.14 7.29
CA VAL A 52 1.55 10.10 8.37
C VAL A 52 2.50 9.47 9.38
N ALA A 53 3.62 10.13 9.66
CA ALA A 53 4.50 9.76 10.76
C ALA A 53 4.35 10.76 11.91
N VAL A 54 4.12 10.24 13.11
CA VAL A 54 3.93 11.00 14.34
C VAL A 54 5.00 10.58 15.34
N ALA A 55 5.78 11.54 15.83
CA ALA A 55 6.80 11.31 16.84
C ALA A 55 6.19 11.03 18.23
N PRO A 56 6.95 10.45 19.18
CA PRO A 56 6.44 10.12 20.53
C PRO A 56 5.89 11.31 21.31
N ASP A 57 6.32 12.54 20.99
CA ASP A 57 5.82 13.80 21.56
C ASP A 57 4.48 14.25 20.96
N GLY A 58 3.92 13.48 20.02
CA GLY A 58 2.67 13.77 19.32
C GLY A 58 2.82 14.68 18.10
N ARG A 59 4.04 15.13 17.76
CA ARG A 59 4.28 15.98 16.59
C ARG A 59 4.25 15.17 15.31
N GLN A 60 3.55 15.67 14.30
CA GLN A 60 3.66 15.14 12.94
C GLN A 60 5.04 15.49 12.37
N VAL A 61 5.82 14.48 11.98
CA VAL A 61 7.16 14.65 11.40
C VAL A 61 7.20 14.37 9.90
N PHE A 62 6.20 13.67 9.39
CA PHE A 62 6.03 13.41 7.97
C PHE A 62 4.54 13.35 7.62
N ARG A 63 4.19 13.87 6.45
CA ARG A 63 2.87 13.68 5.84
C ARG A 63 3.00 13.69 4.34
N GLU A 64 2.45 12.67 3.72
CA GLU A 64 2.30 12.58 2.28
C GLU A 64 0.89 12.09 1.96
N LEU A 65 0.17 12.90 1.19
CA LEU A 65 -1.16 12.55 0.68
C LEU A 65 -1.01 12.26 -0.80
N SER A 66 -1.39 11.06 -1.21
CA SER A 66 -1.37 10.63 -2.60
C SER A 66 -2.31 11.49 -3.45
N ARG A 67 -1.96 11.64 -4.73
CA ARG A 67 -2.77 12.38 -5.71
C ARG A 67 -4.07 11.66 -6.03
N ASP A 68 -3.98 10.34 -6.15
CA ASP A 68 -5.09 9.43 -6.44
C ASP A 68 -4.84 8.05 -5.80
N PHE A 69 -5.70 7.08 -6.09
CA PHE A 69 -5.64 5.72 -5.55
C PHE A 69 -4.56 4.83 -6.20
N THR A 70 -4.04 5.22 -7.37
CA THR A 70 -2.97 4.53 -8.07
C THR A 70 -1.59 5.06 -7.72
N ASP A 71 -1.52 6.26 -7.18
CA ASP A 71 -0.27 6.91 -6.78
C ASP A 71 0.56 6.01 -5.85
N ARG A 72 1.81 5.78 -6.24
CA ARG A 72 2.78 4.99 -5.48
C ARG A 72 3.91 5.94 -5.09
N THR A 73 3.74 6.57 -3.93
CA THR A 73 4.75 7.46 -3.39
C THR A 73 5.97 6.67 -2.94
N ASP A 74 7.15 7.25 -3.15
CA ASP A 74 8.42 6.68 -2.70
C ASP A 74 8.40 6.52 -1.16
N ASP A 75 8.94 5.41 -0.65
CA ASP A 75 8.98 5.15 0.78
C ASP A 75 10.23 5.74 1.46
N GLU A 76 11.29 6.01 0.71
CA GLU A 76 12.52 6.63 1.23
C GLU A 76 12.29 7.93 2.01
N PRO A 77 11.44 8.88 1.57
CA PRO A 77 11.20 10.12 2.32
C PRO A 77 10.59 9.88 3.71
N VAL A 78 9.64 8.94 3.84
CA VAL A 78 9.06 8.62 5.15
C VAL A 78 10.05 7.86 6.03
N LEU A 79 10.81 6.92 5.45
CA LEU A 79 11.84 6.17 6.17
C LEU A 79 12.90 7.12 6.73
N ALA A 80 13.45 8.01 5.90
CA ALA A 80 14.43 9.01 6.34
C ALA A 80 13.90 9.93 7.45
N ALA A 81 12.63 10.35 7.36
CA ALA A 81 12.01 11.18 8.39
C ALA A 81 11.85 10.44 9.73
N VAL A 82 11.54 9.14 9.69
CA VAL A 82 11.42 8.29 10.90
C VAL A 82 12.79 7.96 11.49
N GLU A 83 13.78 7.64 10.66
CA GLU A 83 15.15 7.32 11.09
C GLU A 83 15.84 8.48 11.81
N GLN A 84 15.58 9.72 11.37
CA GLN A 84 16.08 10.94 12.04
C GLN A 84 15.60 11.10 13.48
N LEU A 85 14.55 10.38 13.90
CA LEU A 85 14.10 10.38 15.29
C LEU A 85 15.01 9.56 16.21
N GLY A 86 15.87 8.69 15.66
CA GLY A 86 16.82 7.89 16.44
C GLY A 86 16.13 6.99 17.48
N LEU A 87 14.94 6.46 17.15
CA LEU A 87 14.16 5.62 18.04
C LEU A 87 14.62 4.16 17.98
N ASP A 88 14.59 3.48 19.13
CA ASP A 88 14.83 2.04 19.18
C ASP A 88 13.70 1.29 18.44
N PRO A 89 14.04 0.24 17.68
CA PRO A 89 13.04 -0.58 17.01
C PRO A 89 12.16 -1.31 18.05
N VAL A 90 10.85 -1.29 17.81
CA VAL A 90 9.87 -1.99 18.66
C VAL A 90 9.23 -3.11 17.87
N ALA A 91 9.09 -4.27 18.50
CA ALA A 91 8.35 -5.37 17.90
C ALA A 91 6.88 -4.98 17.73
N ALA A 92 6.37 -5.08 16.51
CA ALA A 92 4.95 -4.86 16.27
C ALA A 92 4.15 -6.07 16.77
N ALA A 93 3.16 -5.81 17.63
CA ALA A 93 2.22 -6.85 18.03
C ALA A 93 1.31 -7.19 16.85
N GLY A 94 1.14 -8.49 16.59
CA GLY A 94 0.16 -8.99 15.62
C GLY A 94 -1.24 -8.44 15.90
N TRP A 95 -2.03 -8.31 14.83
CA TRP A 95 -3.40 -7.81 14.93
C TRP A 95 -4.41 -8.94 14.75
N GLU A 96 -5.00 -9.34 15.88
CA GLU A 96 -6.02 -10.40 15.96
C GLU A 96 -7.16 -9.93 16.89
N PRO A 97 -8.15 -9.19 16.37
CA PRO A 97 -9.28 -8.74 17.18
C PRO A 97 -10.14 -9.93 17.65
N GLU A 98 -10.52 -9.91 18.93
CA GLU A 98 -11.33 -10.97 19.54
C GLU A 98 -12.74 -11.03 18.92
N GLY A 99 -13.23 -12.25 18.66
CA GLY A 99 -14.58 -12.46 18.14
C GLY A 99 -14.79 -12.07 16.68
N VAL A 100 -13.73 -11.72 15.94
CA VAL A 100 -13.79 -11.40 14.52
C VAL A 100 -13.29 -12.57 13.70
N GLU A 101 -14.14 -13.11 12.84
CA GLU A 101 -13.77 -14.12 11.85
C GLU A 101 -13.36 -13.44 10.53
N PRO A 102 -12.27 -13.88 9.88
CA PRO A 102 -11.83 -13.27 8.62
C PRO A 102 -12.85 -13.55 7.50
N HIS A 103 -13.21 -12.51 6.77
CA HIS A 103 -14.08 -12.62 5.60
C HIS A 103 -13.53 -11.79 4.44
N PRO A 104 -12.76 -12.38 3.50
CA PRO A 104 -12.21 -11.63 2.38
C PRO A 104 -13.33 -11.11 1.48
N SER A 105 -13.19 -9.86 1.04
CA SER A 105 -14.07 -9.30 0.01
C SER A 105 -14.02 -10.13 -1.26
N LYS A 106 -15.14 -10.20 -2.00
CA LYS A 106 -15.20 -10.86 -3.32
C LYS A 106 -14.21 -10.27 -4.33
N ARG A 107 -13.80 -9.01 -4.13
CA ARG A 107 -12.84 -8.28 -4.98
C ARG A 107 -11.42 -8.27 -4.40
N ALA A 108 -11.16 -8.99 -3.31
CA ALA A 108 -9.86 -8.97 -2.66
C ALA A 108 -8.75 -9.39 -3.63
N PHE A 109 -7.67 -8.61 -3.64
CA PHE A 109 -6.48 -8.92 -4.42
C PHE A 109 -5.81 -10.19 -3.86
N ARG A 110 -5.61 -11.19 -4.71
CA ARG A 110 -5.10 -12.50 -4.31
C ARG A 110 -3.59 -12.58 -4.56
N PRO A 111 -2.82 -13.29 -3.73
CA PRO A 111 -1.39 -13.50 -3.97
C PRO A 111 -1.08 -14.06 -5.37
N ALA A 112 -1.87 -15.01 -5.85
CA ALA A 112 -1.71 -15.58 -7.20
C ALA A 112 -1.92 -14.54 -8.35
N SER A 113 -2.58 -13.41 -8.07
CA SER A 113 -2.80 -12.33 -9.04
C SER A 113 -1.65 -11.31 -9.06
N PHE A 114 -0.73 -11.35 -8.09
CA PHE A 114 0.36 -10.38 -7.96
C PHE A 114 1.21 -10.29 -9.23
N ILE A 115 1.76 -11.41 -9.70
CA ILE A 115 2.64 -11.43 -10.88
C ILE A 115 1.91 -11.09 -12.18
N PRO A 116 0.73 -11.67 -12.49
CA PRO A 116 -0.03 -11.25 -13.66
C PRO A 116 -0.35 -9.75 -13.68
N TYR A 117 -0.66 -9.17 -12.52
CA TYR A 117 -1.01 -7.76 -12.39
C TYR A 117 0.17 -6.83 -12.74
N PHE A 118 1.33 -7.03 -12.12
CA PHE A 118 2.50 -6.18 -12.40
C PHE A 118 3.04 -6.38 -13.82
N ARG A 119 2.94 -7.58 -14.39
CA ARG A 119 3.23 -7.79 -15.82
C ARG A 119 2.29 -6.98 -16.70
N ALA A 120 0.99 -6.97 -16.41
CA ALA A 120 0.02 -6.19 -17.17
C ALA A 120 0.29 -4.68 -17.08
N ILE A 121 0.62 -4.16 -15.89
CA ILE A 121 1.03 -2.75 -15.71
C ILE A 121 2.23 -2.43 -16.60
N ARG A 122 3.32 -3.23 -16.50
CA ARG A 122 4.54 -3.03 -17.29
C ARG A 122 4.25 -2.99 -18.79
N PHE A 123 3.48 -3.95 -19.30
CA PHE A 123 3.17 -3.99 -20.74
C PHE A 123 2.30 -2.82 -21.20
N ASN A 124 1.28 -2.46 -20.41
CA ASN A 124 0.36 -1.37 -20.77
C ASN A 124 1.04 0.00 -20.71
N THR A 125 1.80 0.27 -19.66
CA THR A 125 2.53 1.54 -19.48
C THR A 125 3.58 1.72 -20.58
N MET A 126 4.32 0.67 -20.93
CA MET A 126 5.25 0.68 -22.07
C MET A 126 4.52 1.06 -23.37
N ALA A 127 3.43 0.36 -23.71
CA ALA A 127 2.69 0.60 -24.94
C ALA A 127 2.01 1.99 -25.01
N LEU A 128 1.59 2.54 -23.86
CA LEU A 128 0.95 3.85 -23.79
C LEU A 128 1.98 4.99 -23.82
N SER A 129 3.13 4.83 -23.17
CA SER A 129 4.17 5.88 -23.10
C SER A 129 4.67 6.33 -24.47
N GLU A 130 4.78 5.40 -25.43
CA GLU A 130 5.16 5.67 -26.82
C GLU A 130 4.13 6.52 -27.59
N ARG A 131 2.89 6.59 -27.08
CA ARG A 131 1.75 7.27 -27.73
C ARG A 131 1.37 8.57 -27.04
N MET A 132 1.98 8.88 -25.89
CA MET A 132 1.70 10.13 -25.17
C MET A 132 2.29 11.31 -25.91
N VAL A 133 1.52 12.39 -25.98
CA VAL A 133 1.95 13.68 -26.55
C VAL A 133 2.48 14.59 -25.46
N ASP A 134 1.83 14.56 -24.29
CA ASP A 134 2.25 15.33 -23.12
C ASP A 134 3.42 14.64 -22.41
N ASP A 135 4.47 15.42 -22.13
CA ASP A 135 5.70 14.90 -21.52
C ASP A 135 5.48 14.47 -20.07
N ARG A 136 4.62 15.18 -19.33
CA ARG A 136 4.31 14.86 -17.93
C ARG A 136 3.50 13.56 -17.84
N ASP A 137 2.57 13.32 -18.74
CA ASP A 137 1.83 12.05 -18.81
C ASP A 137 2.77 10.89 -19.18
N ARG A 138 3.74 11.15 -20.08
CA ARG A 138 4.76 10.16 -20.42
C ARG A 138 5.65 9.81 -19.23
N GLU A 139 6.12 10.82 -18.49
CA GLU A 139 6.95 10.62 -17.28
C GLU A 139 6.22 9.79 -16.22
N GLN A 140 4.92 10.02 -16.02
CA GLN A 140 4.11 9.22 -15.08
C GLN A 140 4.03 7.75 -15.50
N LEU A 141 3.81 7.47 -16.78
CA LEU A 141 3.79 6.09 -17.28
C LEU A 141 5.16 5.41 -17.17
N VAL A 142 6.25 6.15 -17.39
CA VAL A 142 7.60 5.63 -17.20
C VAL A 142 7.86 5.27 -15.75
N ALA A 143 7.48 6.14 -14.80
CA ALA A 143 7.62 5.86 -13.37
C ALA A 143 6.78 4.63 -12.95
N GLU A 144 5.55 4.50 -13.44
CA GLU A 144 4.72 3.32 -13.16
C GLU A 144 5.31 2.03 -13.75
N LYS A 145 5.90 2.11 -14.96
CA LYS A 145 6.63 0.98 -15.58
C LYS A 145 7.83 0.55 -14.74
N GLU A 146 8.65 1.50 -14.32
CA GLU A 146 9.86 1.24 -13.52
C GLU A 146 9.52 0.61 -12.16
N MET A 147 8.45 1.08 -11.52
CA MET A 147 7.90 0.48 -10.31
C MET A 147 7.49 -0.98 -10.54
N ALA A 148 6.74 -1.26 -11.61
CA ALA A 148 6.34 -2.63 -11.93
C ALA A 148 7.54 -3.54 -12.24
N GLU A 149 8.57 -3.01 -12.88
CA GLU A 149 9.83 -3.74 -13.12
C GLU A 149 10.58 -4.04 -11.82
N SER A 150 10.64 -3.07 -10.89
CA SER A 150 11.25 -3.26 -9.57
C SER A 150 10.56 -4.36 -8.76
N PHE A 151 9.23 -4.36 -8.67
CA PHE A 151 8.48 -5.43 -7.99
C PHE A 151 8.69 -6.81 -8.61
N LEU A 152 8.73 -6.89 -9.94
CA LEU A 152 8.96 -8.16 -10.63
C LEU A 152 10.40 -8.66 -10.40
N ALA A 153 11.39 -7.76 -10.42
CA ALA A 153 12.78 -8.10 -10.12
C ALA A 153 12.95 -8.62 -8.68
N ALA A 154 12.39 -7.90 -7.70
CA ALA A 154 12.41 -8.32 -6.30
C ALA A 154 11.72 -9.68 -6.09
N PHE A 155 10.61 -9.93 -6.79
CA PHE A 155 9.97 -11.24 -6.76
C PHE A 155 10.84 -12.34 -7.36
N ASP A 156 11.47 -12.09 -8.52
CA ASP A 156 12.35 -13.07 -9.17
C ASP A 156 13.57 -13.40 -8.30
N GLU A 157 14.15 -12.39 -7.61
CA GLU A 157 15.21 -12.56 -6.62
C GLU A 157 14.73 -13.42 -5.43
N TRP A 158 13.61 -13.05 -4.81
CA TRP A 158 13.03 -13.83 -3.72
C TRP A 158 12.77 -15.29 -4.12
N ARG A 159 12.27 -15.51 -5.33
CA ARG A 159 11.96 -16.86 -5.85
C ARG A 159 13.23 -17.67 -6.16
N ALA A 160 14.34 -17.01 -6.48
CA ALA A 160 15.64 -17.66 -6.65
C ALA A 160 16.20 -18.12 -5.30
N GLU A 161 15.98 -17.34 -4.23
CA GLU A 161 16.35 -17.69 -2.85
C GLU A 161 15.41 -18.75 -2.24
N HIS A 162 14.14 -18.77 -2.68
CA HIS A 162 13.08 -19.66 -2.18
C HIS A 162 12.48 -20.49 -3.32
N PRO A 163 13.27 -21.42 -3.91
CA PRO A 163 12.77 -22.25 -5.01
C PRO A 163 11.55 -23.07 -4.53
N PRO A 164 10.50 -23.22 -5.36
CA PRO A 164 9.35 -24.01 -4.98
C PRO A 164 9.76 -25.46 -4.73
N ASP A 165 9.22 -26.07 -3.68
CA ASP A 165 9.40 -27.49 -3.42
C ASP A 165 8.96 -28.30 -4.64
N HIS A 166 9.90 -29.03 -5.24
CA HIS A 166 9.59 -29.99 -6.29
C HIS A 166 8.81 -31.14 -5.65
N SER A 167 7.47 -31.10 -5.77
CA SER A 167 6.58 -32.23 -5.48
C SER A 167 6.00 -32.80 -6.77
#